data_AF-A0A5B0E3Y6-F1
#
_entry.id   AF-A0A5B0E3Y6-F1
#
_cell.length_a   1.000
_cell.length_b   1.000
_cell.length_c   1.000
_cell.angle_alpha   90.00
_cell.angle_beta   90.00
_cell.angle_gamma   90.00
#
_symmetry.space_group_name_H-M   'P 1'
#
loop_
_entity.id
_entity.type
_entity.pdbx_description
1 polymer ?
#
loop_
_entity_poly.entity_id
_entity_poly.type
_entity_poly.pdbx_seq_one_letter_code
_entity_poly.pdbx_strand_id
1 'polypeptide(L)'
;MRSFPQGWTLVEQTGKGGVAQTLDALLDSCSPHSSLASWEEFDNVLTSSQQSIYPEENSTYRPQMLITTDVRKEMRFVLNQKSNVPDHLRLTAFGLGIRTFDKGPVALTYNKRPSPFTLVANNGFIAAVLHR
;
A
#
# COMPACT_ATOMS: atom_id res chain seq x y z
N MET A 1 -31.48 -16.84 1.86
CA MET A 1 -30.56 -15.76 1.44
C MET A 1 -29.18 -16.38 1.27
N ARG A 2 -28.60 -16.41 0.05
CA ARG A 2 -27.22 -16.86 -0.17
C ARG A 2 -26.31 -15.64 0.01
N SER A 3 -25.44 -15.64 1.02
CA SER A 3 -24.37 -14.63 1.13
C SER A 3 -23.26 -15.02 0.15
N PHE A 4 -22.98 -14.17 -0.82
CA PHE A 4 -21.73 -14.29 -1.57
C PHE A 4 -20.58 -13.85 -0.66
N PRO A 5 -19.47 -14.60 -0.62
CA PRO A 5 -18.30 -14.15 0.12
C PRO A 5 -17.83 -12.82 -0.47
N GLN A 6 -17.82 -11.78 0.35
CA GLN A 6 -17.23 -10.50 -0.01
C GLN A 6 -15.72 -10.60 0.14
N GLY A 7 -14.96 -10.12 -0.85
CA GLY A 7 -13.50 -10.12 -0.82
C GLY A 7 -12.85 -10.38 -2.17
N TRP A 8 -11.55 -10.63 -2.15
CA TRP A 8 -10.75 -10.98 -3.32
C TRP A 8 -10.56 -12.48 -3.40
N THR A 9 -10.88 -13.06 -4.56
CA THR A 9 -10.59 -14.47 -4.82
C THR A 9 -9.10 -14.66 -5.05
N LEU A 10 -8.49 -15.55 -4.26
CA LEU A 10 -7.12 -15.98 -4.41
C LEU A 10 -7.12 -17.31 -5.17
N VAL A 11 -6.22 -17.43 -6.14
CA VAL A 11 -5.98 -18.68 -6.86
C VAL A 11 -4.50 -18.98 -6.79
N GLU A 12 -4.14 -20.08 -6.13
CA GLU A 12 -2.77 -20.58 -6.09
C GLU A 12 -2.42 -21.32 -7.39
N GLN A 13 -1.12 -21.41 -7.71
CA GLN A 13 -0.64 -22.18 -8.87
C GLN A 13 -1.01 -23.67 -8.81
N THR A 14 -1.29 -24.19 -7.61
CA THR A 14 -1.74 -25.57 -7.36
C THR A 14 -3.24 -25.78 -7.63
N GLY A 15 -3.97 -24.73 -8.01
CA GLY A 15 -5.43 -24.76 -8.20
C GLY A 15 -6.22 -24.66 -6.90
N LYS A 16 -5.55 -24.55 -5.74
CA LYS A 16 -6.20 -24.27 -4.45
C LYS A 16 -6.69 -22.82 -4.44
N GLY A 17 -7.96 -22.63 -4.09
CA GLY A 17 -8.59 -21.32 -4.01
C GLY A 17 -8.85 -20.87 -2.58
N GLY A 18 -8.80 -19.56 -2.34
CA GLY A 18 -9.15 -18.92 -1.08
C GLY A 18 -9.86 -17.59 -1.30
N VAL A 19 -10.34 -16.96 -0.23
CA VAL A 19 -10.89 -15.61 -0.27
C VAL A 19 -10.19 -14.75 0.76
N ALA A 20 -9.52 -13.69 0.31
CA ALA A 20 -9.03 -12.64 1.19
C ALA A 20 -10.16 -11.65 1.47
N GLN A 21 -10.59 -11.55 2.72
CA GLN A 21 -11.67 -10.64 3.13
C GLN A 21 -11.17 -9.23 3.44
N THR A 22 -9.87 -9.07 3.67
CA THR A 22 -9.23 -7.78 3.97
C THR A 22 -8.06 -7.53 3.02
N LEU A 23 -7.71 -6.27 2.85
CA LEU A 23 -6.50 -5.89 2.11
C LEU A 23 -5.25 -6.50 2.76
N ASP A 24 -5.18 -6.52 4.09
CA ASP A 24 -4.04 -7.14 4.80
C ASP A 24 -3.92 -8.64 4.48
N ALA A 25 -5.02 -9.39 4.51
CA ALA A 25 -5.02 -10.81 4.18
C ALA A 25 -4.65 -11.08 2.71
N LEU A 26 -5.06 -10.18 1.80
CA LEU A 26 -4.66 -10.22 0.40
C LEU A 26 -3.14 -10.01 0.28
N LEU A 27 -2.61 -8.97 0.93
CA LEU A 27 -1.19 -8.64 0.89
C LEU A 27 -0.33 -9.75 1.53
N ASP A 28 -0.76 -10.33 2.65
CA ASP A 28 -0.08 -11.45 3.31
C ASP A 28 -0.03 -12.70 2.44
N SER A 29 -1.10 -12.95 1.67
CA SER A 29 -1.15 -14.05 0.70
C SER A 29 -0.25 -13.80 -0.51
N CYS A 30 -0.13 -12.56 -0.95
CA CYS A 30 0.70 -12.20 -2.11
C CYS A 30 2.19 -12.03 -1.78
N SER A 31 2.56 -11.63 -0.56
CA SER A 31 3.94 -11.29 -0.22
C SER A 31 4.97 -12.41 -0.45
N PRO A 32 4.70 -13.70 -0.14
CA PRO A 32 5.65 -14.79 -0.38
C PRO A 32 5.94 -15.03 -1.87
N HIS A 33 5.06 -14.54 -2.75
CA HIS A 33 5.17 -14.69 -4.21
C HIS A 33 5.77 -13.47 -4.90
N SER A 34 6.07 -12.41 -4.14
CA SER A 34 6.71 -11.22 -4.70
C SER A 34 8.18 -11.52 -4.99
N SER A 35 8.59 -11.32 -6.24
CA SER A 35 10.00 -11.43 -6.64
C SER A 35 10.79 -10.12 -6.43
N LEU A 36 10.13 -9.06 -5.95
CA LEU A 36 10.75 -7.75 -5.76
C LEU A 36 11.43 -7.69 -4.40
N ALA A 37 12.68 -7.24 -4.37
CA ALA A 37 13.55 -7.27 -3.19
C ALA A 37 13.90 -5.87 -2.66
N SER A 38 13.50 -4.80 -3.35
CA SER A 38 13.82 -3.42 -2.97
C SER A 38 12.72 -2.42 -3.32
N TRP A 39 12.76 -1.26 -2.65
CA TRP A 39 11.86 -0.14 -2.96
C TRP A 39 12.13 0.44 -4.36
N GLU A 40 13.38 0.40 -4.82
CA GLU A 40 13.79 0.87 -6.14
C GLU A 40 13.19 0.01 -7.26
N GLU A 41 13.15 -1.31 -7.06
CA GLU A 41 12.47 -2.23 -7.97
C GLU A 41 10.96 -1.98 -8.04
N PHE A 42 10.32 -1.72 -6.89
CA PHE A 42 8.91 -1.31 -6.87
C PHE A 42 8.69 -0.01 -7.63
N ASP A 43 9.51 1.02 -7.41
CA ASP A 43 9.41 2.28 -8.15
C ASP A 43 9.58 2.05 -9.67
N ASN A 44 10.48 1.16 -10.09
CA ASN A 44 10.65 0.82 -11.50
C ASN A 44 9.40 0.14 -12.09
N VAL A 45 8.81 -0.84 -11.40
CA VAL A 45 7.58 -1.53 -11.85
C VAL A 45 6.38 -0.59 -11.87
N LEU A 46 6.23 0.24 -10.84
CA LEU A 46 5.15 1.22 -10.78
C LEU A 46 5.21 2.22 -11.93
N THR A 47 6.42 2.55 -12.38
CA THR A 47 6.61 3.58 -13.41
C THR A 47 6.56 3.04 -14.82
N SER A 48 6.69 1.73 -14.99
CA SER A 48 6.38 1.03 -16.25
C SER A 48 4.89 0.66 -16.37
N SER A 49 4.13 0.68 -15.26
CA SER A 49 2.69 0.42 -15.29
C SER A 49 1.93 1.50 -16.08
N GLN A 50 0.91 1.08 -16.83
CA GLN A 50 0.06 2.02 -17.57
C GLN A 50 -0.60 3.00 -16.60
N GLN A 51 -0.53 4.29 -16.93
CA GLN A 51 -1.25 5.32 -16.19
C GLN A 51 -2.75 5.06 -16.32
N SER A 52 -3.45 5.06 -15.18
CA SER A 52 -4.91 5.09 -15.21
C SER A 52 -5.36 6.39 -15.88
N ILE A 53 -6.16 6.26 -16.94
CA ILE A 53 -6.85 7.40 -17.57
C ILE A 53 -8.04 7.89 -16.73
N TYR A 54 -8.44 7.11 -15.72
CA TYR A 54 -9.54 7.46 -14.83
C TYR A 54 -9.03 8.13 -13.56
N PRO A 55 -9.65 9.25 -13.13
CA PRO A 55 -9.34 9.87 -11.85
C PRO A 55 -9.72 8.94 -10.70
N GLU A 56 -9.02 9.05 -9.57
CA GLU A 56 -9.37 8.28 -8.39
C GLU A 56 -10.72 8.73 -7.82
N GLU A 57 -11.69 7.81 -7.73
CA GLU A 57 -13.07 8.09 -7.33
C GLU A 57 -13.20 8.59 -5.88
N ASN A 58 -12.22 8.29 -5.01
CA ASN A 58 -12.28 8.55 -3.58
C ASN A 58 -11.33 9.67 -3.13
N SER A 59 -11.23 10.74 -3.90
CA SER A 59 -10.36 11.90 -3.60
C SER A 59 -10.67 12.55 -2.23
N THR A 60 -11.92 12.44 -1.76
CA THR A 60 -12.41 12.98 -0.48
C THR A 60 -12.15 12.09 0.73
N TYR A 61 -11.69 10.84 0.53
CA TYR A 61 -11.39 9.93 1.64
C TYR A 61 -10.39 10.56 2.64
N ARG A 62 -10.63 10.29 3.92
CA ARG A 62 -9.80 10.70 5.05
C ARG A 62 -9.50 9.44 5.88
N PRO A 63 -8.23 9.02 6.03
CA PRO A 63 -7.91 7.86 6.84
C PRO A 63 -8.18 8.14 8.32
N GLN A 64 -8.58 7.11 9.07
CA GLN A 64 -8.68 7.19 10.53
C GLN A 64 -7.27 7.37 11.14
N MET A 65 -7.14 8.36 12.02
CA MET A 65 -5.85 8.81 12.53
C MET A 65 -5.43 8.04 13.77
N LEU A 66 -4.17 7.65 13.81
CA LEU A 66 -3.50 7.25 15.05
C LEU A 66 -2.42 8.29 15.31
N ILE A 67 -2.69 9.17 16.27
CA ILE A 67 -1.87 10.35 16.54
C ILE A 67 -0.59 9.91 17.26
N THR A 68 0.53 9.85 16.53
CA THR A 68 1.87 9.81 17.13
C THR A 68 2.81 10.69 16.31
N THR A 69 2.92 11.95 16.73
CA THR A 69 3.63 13.03 16.02
C THR A 69 5.14 12.84 15.94
N ASP A 70 5.74 12.00 16.79
CA ASP A 70 7.20 11.81 16.86
C ASP A 70 7.74 10.73 15.91
N VAL A 71 6.86 9.93 15.30
CA VAL A 71 7.25 8.79 14.48
C VAL A 71 7.94 9.22 13.18
N ARG A 72 7.72 10.45 12.69
CA ARG A 72 8.24 10.90 11.39
C ARG A 72 9.75 11.08 11.33
N LYS A 73 10.43 11.37 12.44
CA LYS A 73 11.86 11.74 12.41
C LYS A 73 12.80 10.56 12.11
N GLU A 74 12.33 9.33 12.34
CA GLU A 74 13.14 8.11 12.20
C GLU A 74 12.75 7.27 10.97
N MET A 75 11.80 7.75 10.16
CA MET A 75 11.23 6.96 9.06
C MET A 75 11.96 7.20 7.75
N ARG A 76 12.33 6.12 7.05
CA ARG A 76 12.82 6.20 5.67
C ARG A 76 11.64 6.42 4.73
N PHE A 77 11.66 7.52 3.97
CA PHE A 77 10.63 7.75 2.97
C PHE A 77 10.86 6.92 1.71
N VAL A 78 9.81 6.28 1.20
CA VAL A 78 9.84 5.34 0.07
C VAL A 78 8.75 5.67 -0.96
N LEU A 79 8.91 5.21 -2.21
CA LEU A 79 7.95 5.40 -3.31
C LEU A 79 7.55 6.88 -3.54
N ASN A 80 8.51 7.77 -3.32
CA ASN A 80 8.35 9.22 -3.47
C ASN A 80 8.69 9.71 -4.88
N GLN A 81 9.32 8.87 -5.71
CA GLN A 81 10.11 9.38 -6.82
C GLN A 81 9.30 9.82 -8.03
N LYS A 82 8.08 9.30 -8.27
CA LYS A 82 7.37 9.61 -9.52
C LYS A 82 5.91 9.98 -9.32
N SER A 83 5.61 11.21 -9.73
CA SER A 83 4.39 11.95 -9.36
C SER A 83 3.11 11.49 -10.10
N ASN A 84 3.23 10.50 -10.98
CA ASN A 84 2.17 10.11 -11.93
C ASN A 84 1.69 8.66 -11.72
N VAL A 85 2.18 7.99 -10.67
CA VAL A 85 1.69 6.65 -10.31
C VAL A 85 0.40 6.80 -9.49
N PRO A 86 -0.68 6.07 -9.83
CA PRO A 86 -1.90 6.05 -9.04
C PRO A 86 -1.66 5.73 -7.56
N ASP A 87 -2.37 6.41 -6.65
CA ASP A 87 -2.14 6.33 -5.21
C ASP A 87 -2.46 4.93 -4.66
N HIS A 88 -3.45 4.25 -5.25
CA HIS A 88 -3.79 2.86 -4.90
C HIS A 88 -2.67 1.87 -5.26
N LEU A 89 -1.94 2.07 -6.37
CA LEU A 89 -0.78 1.24 -6.71
C LEU A 89 0.39 1.53 -5.78
N ARG A 90 0.63 2.79 -5.43
CA ARG A 90 1.63 3.17 -4.42
C ARG A 90 1.30 2.58 -3.05
N LEU A 91 0.02 2.57 -2.67
CA LEU A 91 -0.45 1.96 -1.42
C LEU A 91 -0.20 0.45 -1.41
N THR A 92 -0.49 -0.21 -2.53
CA THR A 92 -0.32 -1.66 -2.68
C THR A 92 1.15 -2.03 -2.63
N ALA A 93 2.00 -1.32 -3.37
CA ALA A 93 3.45 -1.51 -3.34
C ALA A 93 4.03 -1.26 -1.93
N PHE A 94 3.55 -0.23 -1.23
CA PHE A 94 3.95 0.03 0.16
C PHE A 94 3.56 -1.12 1.08
N GLY A 95 2.30 -1.58 1.02
CA GLY A 95 1.81 -2.70 1.82
C GLY A 95 2.53 -4.02 1.53
N LEU A 96 2.90 -4.28 0.27
CA LEU A 96 3.70 -5.44 -0.12
C LEU A 96 5.15 -5.31 0.34
N GLY A 97 5.83 -4.19 0.10
CA GLY A 97 7.24 -4.03 0.45
C GLY A 97 7.51 -4.22 1.94
N ILE A 98 6.61 -3.71 2.81
CA ILE A 98 6.75 -3.91 4.27
C ILE A 98 6.52 -5.37 4.71
N ARG A 99 5.81 -6.15 3.88
CA ARG A 99 5.54 -7.57 4.13
C ARG A 99 6.63 -8.47 3.56
N THR A 100 7.14 -8.13 2.38
CA THR A 100 8.10 -8.94 1.64
C THR A 100 9.53 -8.77 2.14
N PHE A 101 10.05 -7.54 2.23
CA PHE A 101 11.50 -7.33 2.45
C PHE A 101 11.87 -6.24 3.47
N ASP A 102 11.00 -5.27 3.77
CA ASP A 102 11.37 -4.17 4.67
C ASP A 102 10.53 -4.13 5.95
N LYS A 103 11.08 -4.68 7.03
CA LYS A 103 10.43 -4.62 8.35
C LYS A 103 10.72 -3.34 9.12
N GLY A 104 11.58 -2.47 8.58
CA GLY A 104 12.03 -1.24 9.23
C GLY A 104 10.99 -0.12 9.21
N PRO A 105 11.27 0.97 9.92
CA PRO A 105 10.45 2.17 9.94
C PRO A 105 10.48 2.88 8.56
N VAL A 106 9.38 2.82 7.82
CA VAL A 106 9.22 3.47 6.51
C VAL A 106 8.00 4.38 6.42
N ALA A 107 8.05 5.36 5.52
CA ALA A 107 6.96 6.30 5.28
C ALA A 107 6.66 6.49 3.80
N LEU A 108 5.37 6.62 3.47
CA LEU A 108 4.86 6.95 2.14
C LEU A 108 3.99 8.21 2.22
N THR A 109 4.25 9.19 1.36
CA THR A 109 3.56 10.48 1.40
C THR A 109 2.61 10.69 0.21
N TYR A 110 1.43 11.24 0.51
CA TYR A 110 0.36 11.57 -0.44
C TYR A 110 0.10 13.09 -0.47
N ASN A 111 1.00 13.84 -1.12
CA ASN A 111 0.96 15.31 -1.14
C ASN A 111 -0.07 15.91 -2.12
N LYS A 112 -0.49 15.16 -3.14
CA LYS A 112 -1.35 15.67 -4.23
C LYS A 112 -2.86 15.58 -3.93
N ARG A 113 -3.22 15.16 -2.72
CA ARG A 113 -4.63 14.98 -2.32
C ARG A 113 -5.17 16.25 -1.67
N PRO A 114 -6.50 16.49 -1.72
CA PRO A 114 -7.14 17.61 -1.03
C PRO A 114 -6.87 17.66 0.48
N SER A 115 -6.51 16.53 1.10
CA SER A 115 -5.95 16.48 2.44
C SER A 115 -4.71 15.59 2.41
N PRO A 116 -3.51 16.20 2.39
CA PRO A 116 -2.27 15.46 2.41
C PRO A 116 -2.07 14.66 3.69
N PHE A 117 -1.59 13.44 3.53
CA PHE A 117 -1.22 12.57 4.64
C PHE A 117 0.03 11.76 4.30
N THR A 118 0.66 11.23 5.35
CA THR A 118 1.75 10.27 5.26
C THR A 118 1.29 8.98 5.92
N LEU A 119 1.43 7.87 5.22
CA LEU A 119 1.39 6.56 5.83
C LEU A 119 2.75 6.26 6.44
N VAL A 120 2.75 5.79 7.67
CA VAL A 120 3.95 5.28 8.34
C VAL A 120 3.75 3.79 8.59
N ALA A 121 4.80 3.02 8.41
CA ALA A 121 4.81 1.62 8.74
C ALA A 121 6.00 1.27 9.62
N ASN A 122 5.76 0.46 10.63
CA ASN A 122 6.80 -0.09 11.50
C ASN A 122 6.38 -1.49 11.95
N ASN A 123 7.27 -2.48 11.81
CA ASN A 123 6.97 -3.88 12.16
C ASN A 123 5.66 -4.42 11.55
N GLY A 124 5.34 -4.02 10.31
CA GLY A 124 4.13 -4.45 9.59
C GLY A 124 2.84 -3.74 9.98
N PHE A 125 2.85 -2.87 10.99
CA PHE A 125 1.71 -2.02 11.33
C PHE A 125 1.71 -0.74 10.49
N ILE A 126 0.57 -0.37 9.90
CA ILE A 126 0.42 0.87 9.10
C ILE A 126 -0.49 1.86 9.83
N ALA A 127 -0.07 3.13 9.91
CA ALA A 127 -0.88 4.23 10.42
C ALA A 127 -0.82 5.45 9.49
N ALA A 128 -1.86 6.29 9.53
CA ALA A 128 -1.91 7.54 8.76
C ALA A 128 -1.67 8.77 9.66
N VAL A 129 -0.86 9.70 9.16
CA VAL A 129 -0.49 10.96 9.84
C VAL A 129 -0.74 12.14 8.90
N LEU A 130 -1.60 13.09 9.28
CA LEU A 130 -1.89 14.29 8.49
C LEU A 130 -0.72 15.28 8.46
N HIS A 131 -0.62 16.05 7.37
CA HIS A 131 0.22 17.24 7.32
C HIS A 131 -0.61 18.38 7.90
N ARG A 132 -0.14 19.01 8.99
CA ARG A 132 -0.79 20.19 9.56
C ARG A 132 -0.46 21.42 8.73
#